data_AF-A0A258KPZ6-F1
#
_entry.id   AF-A0A258KPZ6-F1
#
_cell.length_a   1.000
_cell.length_b   1.000
_cell.length_c   1.000
_cell.angle_alpha   90.00
_cell.angle_beta   90.00
_cell.angle_gamma   90.00
#
_symmetry.space_group_name_H-M   'P 1'
#
loop_
_entity.id
_entity.type
_entity.pdbx_description
1 polymer ?
#
loop_
_entity_poly.entity_id
_entity_poly.type
_entity_poly.pdbx_seq_one_letter_code
_entity_poly.pdbx_strand_id
1 'polypeptide(L)'
;VDASALMGKISTSAKDAQKGRWTLFAASSGKALSMNVVRDTVNGWRGAGLSQDRLAGFGTHQVGLGWRKDGKQISLSATRRKLRAQDYSERDIVYGVSLSIKPR
;
A
#
# COMPACT_ATOMS: atom_id res chain seq x y z
N VAL A 1 -18.85 13.75 10.73
CA VAL A 1 -18.05 12.58 11.15
C VAL A 1 -16.65 13.07 11.47
N ASP A 2 -16.22 12.91 12.72
CA ASP A 2 -14.95 13.44 13.23
C ASP A 2 -13.78 12.58 12.71
N ALA A 3 -12.87 13.21 11.96
CA ALA A 3 -11.72 12.54 11.35
C ALA A 3 -10.78 11.93 12.43
N SER A 4 -10.76 12.51 13.62
CA SER A 4 -9.97 12.04 14.75
C SER A 4 -10.52 10.73 15.33
N ALA A 5 -11.86 10.60 15.36
CA ALA A 5 -12.53 9.39 15.83
C ALA A 5 -12.41 8.22 14.84
N LEU A 6 -12.31 8.50 13.53
CA LEU A 6 -11.99 7.51 12.51
C LEU A 6 -10.53 7.06 12.59
N MET A 7 -9.58 7.99 12.76
CA MET A 7 -8.16 7.67 12.93
C MET A 7 -7.88 6.83 14.18
N GLY A 8 -8.52 7.14 15.31
CA GLY A 8 -8.35 6.40 16.57
C GLY A 8 -8.76 4.93 16.51
N LYS A 9 -9.77 4.58 15.70
CA LYS A 9 -10.24 3.20 15.49
C LYS A 9 -9.38 2.40 14.51
N ILE A 10 -8.46 3.06 13.81
CA ILE A 10 -7.71 2.55 12.66
C ILE A 10 -6.20 2.52 12.99
N SER A 11 -5.82 2.51 14.27
CA SER A 11 -4.41 2.44 14.69
C SER A 11 -3.87 1.00 14.69
N THR A 12 -2.63 0.82 14.21
CA THR A 12 -1.91 -0.45 14.27
C THR A 12 -1.24 -0.62 15.63
N SER A 13 -1.47 -1.73 16.32
CA SER A 13 -0.70 -2.10 17.51
C SER A 13 0.57 -2.88 17.13
N ALA A 14 1.57 -2.91 18.00
CA ALA A 14 2.75 -3.76 17.82
C ALA A 14 2.40 -5.26 17.70
N LYS A 15 1.29 -5.69 18.34
CA LYS A 15 0.78 -7.07 18.23
C LYS A 15 0.22 -7.39 16.84
N ASP A 16 -0.29 -6.38 16.12
CA ASP A 16 -0.80 -6.58 14.75
C ASP A 16 0.32 -6.89 13.75
N ALA A 17 1.56 -6.45 14.03
CA ALA A 17 2.72 -6.77 13.18
C ALA A 17 3.02 -8.28 13.13
N GLN A 18 2.65 -9.02 14.19
CA GLN A 18 2.81 -10.48 14.28
C GLN A 18 1.63 -11.24 13.66
N LYS A 19 0.45 -10.63 13.55
CA LYS A 19 -0.75 -11.27 12.98
C LYS A 19 -0.73 -11.34 11.45
N GLY A 20 0.18 -10.58 10.82
CA GLY A 20 0.22 -10.43 9.38
C GLY A 20 -0.80 -9.40 8.90
N ARG A 21 -0.34 -8.43 8.12
CA ARG A 21 -1.11 -7.28 7.68
C ARG A 21 -1.13 -7.21 6.17
N TRP A 22 -2.32 -7.07 5.61
CA TRP A 22 -2.52 -6.78 4.20
C TRP A 22 -2.62 -5.28 3.99
N THR A 23 -2.08 -4.80 2.88
CA THR A 23 -2.08 -3.39 2.51
C THR A 23 -2.56 -3.25 1.08
N LEU A 24 -3.68 -2.57 0.85
CA LEU A 24 -4.07 -2.09 -0.47
C LEU A 24 -3.51 -0.69 -0.64
N PHE A 25 -2.80 -0.42 -1.73
CA PHE A 25 -2.24 0.91 -1.98
C PHE A 25 -2.57 1.39 -3.39
N ALA A 26 -2.73 2.70 -3.51
CA ALA A 26 -2.91 3.41 -4.76
C ALA A 26 -2.11 4.70 -4.72
N ALA A 27 -1.44 5.02 -5.81
CA ALA A 27 -0.69 6.26 -5.98
C ALA A 27 -0.98 6.86 -7.36
N SER A 28 -1.04 8.18 -7.40
CA SER A 28 -1.05 8.97 -8.63
C SER A 28 -0.12 10.17 -8.47
N SER A 29 0.02 10.99 -9.51
CA SER A 29 0.87 12.19 -9.46
C SER A 29 0.53 13.06 -8.25
N GLY A 30 1.42 13.07 -7.25
CA GLY A 30 1.31 13.93 -6.06
C GLY A 30 0.70 13.28 -4.81
N LYS A 31 0.11 12.08 -4.89
CA LYS A 31 -0.58 11.45 -3.75
C LYS A 31 -0.40 9.93 -3.74
N ALA A 32 -0.11 9.39 -2.57
CA ALA A 32 -0.25 7.97 -2.26
C ALA A 32 -1.27 7.78 -1.14
N LEU A 33 -2.09 6.75 -1.29
CA LEU A 33 -3.07 6.29 -0.32
C LEU A 33 -2.81 4.82 -0.05
N SER A 34 -2.84 4.42 1.21
CA SER A 34 -2.78 3.03 1.61
C SER A 34 -3.82 2.72 2.68
N MET A 35 -4.40 1.54 2.57
CA MET A 35 -5.32 0.97 3.54
C MET A 35 -4.78 -0.36 4.03
N ASN A 36 -4.72 -0.50 5.34
CA ASN A 36 -4.22 -1.69 6.00
C ASN A 36 -5.36 -2.46 6.65
N VAL A 37 -5.33 -3.79 6.51
CA VAL A 37 -6.26 -4.70 7.17
C VAL A 37 -5.51 -5.87 7.80
N VAL A 38 -5.94 -6.29 8.97
CA VAL A 38 -5.36 -7.39 9.73
C VAL A 38 -6.45 -8.43 9.95
N ARG A 39 -6.08 -9.71 9.86
CA ARG A 39 -6.98 -10.79 10.22
C ARG A 39 -6.89 -11.03 11.72
N ASP A 40 -8.00 -10.79 12.42
CA ASP A 40 -8.18 -11.17 13.81
C ASP A 40 -8.75 -12.59 13.90
N THR A 41 -8.28 -13.35 14.89
CA THR A 41 -8.70 -14.73 15.13
C THR A 41 -10.16 -14.84 15.56
N VAL A 42 -10.69 -13.80 16.23
CA VAL A 42 -12.03 -13.82 16.82
C VAL A 42 -13.04 -13.06 15.95
N ASN A 43 -12.64 -11.90 15.43
CA ASN A 43 -13.56 -10.94 14.78
C ASN A 43 -13.40 -10.86 13.25
N GLY A 44 -12.63 -11.76 12.63
CA GLY A 44 -12.43 -11.76 11.18
C GLY A 44 -11.52 -10.63 10.71
N TRP A 45 -11.87 -9.94 9.62
CA TRP A 45 -11.05 -8.85 9.08
C TRP A 45 -11.31 -7.53 9.81
N ARG A 46 -10.24 -6.90 10.30
CA ARG A 46 -10.30 -5.60 10.97
C ARG A 46 -9.46 -4.57 10.23
N GLY A 47 -10.03 -3.37 10.05
CA GLY A 47 -9.29 -2.20 9.58
C GLY A 47 -8.15 -1.83 10.53
N ALA A 48 -6.97 -1.59 9.97
CA ALA A 48 -5.73 -1.43 10.72
C ALA A 48 -4.84 -0.32 10.14
N GLY A 49 -5.40 0.73 9.55
CA GLY A 49 -4.64 1.88 9.07
C GLY A 49 -5.22 2.47 7.81
N LEU A 50 -5.35 3.80 7.76
CA LEU A 50 -5.32 4.56 6.52
C LEU A 50 -4.13 5.50 6.60
N SER A 51 -3.31 5.52 5.55
CA SER A 51 -2.20 6.46 5.43
C SER A 51 -2.30 7.17 4.09
N GLN A 52 -2.03 8.47 4.10
CA GLN A 52 -1.95 9.30 2.92
C GLN A 52 -0.63 10.06 2.95
N ASP A 53 0.20 9.83 1.93
CA ASP A 53 1.49 10.49 1.79
C ASP A 53 1.49 11.38 0.55
N ARG A 54 2.12 12.56 0.66
CA ARG A 54 2.31 13.48 -0.47
C ARG A 54 3.56 13.07 -1.22
N LEU A 55 3.40 12.53 -2.43
CA LEU A 55 4.52 12.14 -3.27
C LEU A 55 4.97 13.31 -4.15
N ALA A 56 6.24 13.32 -4.56
CA ALA A 56 6.68 14.19 -5.65
C ALA A 56 5.89 13.83 -6.92
N GLY A 57 5.49 14.84 -7.70
CA GLY A 57 4.60 14.67 -8.85
C GLY A 57 5.27 13.91 -9.99
N PHE A 58 4.97 12.62 -10.12
CA PHE A 58 5.30 11.82 -11.30
C PHE A 58 4.01 11.36 -11.98
N GLY A 59 3.92 11.47 -13.31
CA GLY A 59 2.72 11.20 -14.12
C GLY A 59 2.27 9.73 -14.19
N THR A 60 2.56 8.94 -13.18
CA THR A 60 2.30 7.50 -13.11
C THR A 60 1.16 7.20 -12.15
N HIS A 61 0.29 6.26 -12.52
CA HIS A 61 -0.75 5.72 -11.64
C HIS A 61 -0.33 4.31 -11.23
N GLN A 62 -0.29 4.03 -9.95
CA GLN A 62 0.08 2.73 -9.40
C GLN A 62 -1.00 2.24 -8.47
N VAL A 63 -1.30 0.95 -8.54
CA VAL A 63 -2.12 0.26 -7.54
C VAL A 63 -1.45 -1.05 -7.17
N GLY A 64 -1.70 -1.54 -5.96
CA GLY A 64 -1.14 -2.82 -5.56
C GLY A 64 -1.64 -3.32 -4.22
N LEU A 65 -1.28 -4.58 -3.96
CA LEU A 65 -1.59 -5.30 -2.74
C LEU A 65 -0.27 -5.80 -2.14
N GLY A 66 -0.09 -5.56 -0.85
CA GLY A 66 1.03 -6.08 -0.07
C GLY A 66 0.55 -6.95 1.07
N TRP A 67 1.40 -7.86 1.50
CA TRP A 67 1.28 -8.59 2.76
C TRP A 67 2.59 -8.50 3.52
N ARG A 68 2.52 -8.26 4.83
CA ARG A 68 3.68 -8.18 5.71
C ARG A 68 3.44 -8.92 7.01
N LYS A 69 4.40 -9.74 7.45
CA LYS A 69 4.40 -10.43 8.74
C LYS A 69 5.83 -10.70 9.19
N ASP A 70 6.15 -10.47 10.46
CA ASP A 70 7.42 -10.87 11.09
C ASP A 70 8.68 -10.46 10.29
N GLY A 71 8.71 -9.22 9.77
CA GLY A 71 9.84 -8.72 8.98
C GLY A 71 9.91 -9.25 7.53
N LYS A 72 8.97 -10.09 7.11
CA LYS A 72 8.78 -10.53 5.72
C LYS A 72 7.68 -9.70 5.07
N GLN A 73 7.89 -9.30 3.83
CA GLN A 73 6.93 -8.54 3.04
C GLN A 73 6.95 -9.03 1.59
N ILE A 74 5.77 -9.20 1.02
CA ILE A 74 5.59 -9.43 -0.42
C ILE A 74 4.55 -8.45 -0.95
N SER A 75 4.71 -7.96 -2.17
CA SER A 75 3.70 -7.12 -2.81
C SER A 75 3.62 -7.34 -4.32
N LEU A 76 2.41 -7.19 -4.84
CA LEU A 76 2.07 -7.17 -6.25
C LEU A 76 1.55 -5.80 -6.62
N SER A 77 1.96 -5.27 -7.76
CA SER A 77 1.52 -3.95 -8.23
C SER A 77 1.31 -3.91 -9.74
N ALA A 78 0.43 -3.01 -10.17
CA ALA A 78 0.25 -2.62 -11.55
C ALA A 78 0.45 -1.11 -11.65
N THR A 79 1.36 -0.69 -12.52
CA THR A 79 1.72 0.72 -12.69
C THR A 79 1.50 1.12 -14.14
N ARG A 80 0.56 2.03 -14.37
CA ARG A 80 0.45 2.74 -15.64
C ARG A 80 1.45 3.89 -15.61
N ARG A 81 2.40 3.86 -16.54
CA ARG A 81 3.36 4.95 -16.73
C ARG A 81 3.16 5.61 -18.09
N LYS A 82 3.54 6.87 -18.17
CA LYS A 82 3.66 7.60 -19.43
C LYS A 82 5.14 7.82 -19.66
N LEU A 83 5.74 7.03 -20.53
CA LEU A 83 7.09 7.29 -21.01
C LEU A 83 6.99 8.41 -22.05
N ARG A 84 7.69 9.51 -21.81
CA ARG A 84 7.92 10.53 -22.84
C ARG A 84 9.33 10.31 -23.36
N ALA A 85 9.46 9.50 -24.40
CA ALA A 85 10.67 9.49 -25.23
C ALA A 85 10.43 10.48 -26.38
N GLN A 86 11.50 11.09 -26.88
CA GLN A 86 11.49 12.29 -27.73
C GLN A 86 10.59 12.18 -29.00
N ASP A 87 10.28 10.96 -29.46
CA ASP A 87 9.34 10.68 -30.57
C ASP A 87 8.34 9.53 -30.29
N TYR A 88 8.23 9.05 -29.05
CA TYR A 88 7.37 7.91 -28.69
C TYR A 88 6.53 8.22 -27.44
N SER A 89 5.20 8.20 -27.59
CA SER A 89 4.23 8.32 -26.50
C SER A 89 3.41 7.04 -26.37
N GLU A 90 4.02 6.00 -25.81
CA GLU A 90 3.31 4.77 -25.49
C GLU A 90 2.79 4.79 -24.04
N ARG A 91 1.59 4.22 -23.86
CA ARG A 91 1.00 3.97 -22.54
C ARG A 91 1.16 2.50 -22.25
N ASP A 92 2.07 2.16 -21.36
CA ASP A 92 2.32 0.79 -20.93
C ASP A 92 1.87 0.57 -19.47
N ILE A 93 1.57 -0.70 -19.18
CA ILE A 93 1.26 -1.17 -17.83
C ILE A 93 2.39 -2.11 -17.42
N VAL A 94 3.05 -1.78 -16.31
CA VAL A 94 4.10 -2.61 -15.72
C VAL A 94 3.53 -3.34 -14.52
N TYR A 95 3.64 -4.66 -14.52
CA TYR A 95 3.37 -5.49 -13.36
C TYR A 95 4.66 -5.67 -12.56
N GLY A 96 4.59 -5.49 -11.24
CA GLY A 96 5.74 -5.61 -10.35
C GLY A 96 5.46 -6.56 -9.21
N VAL A 97 6.44 -7.43 -8.93
CA VAL A 97 6.49 -8.27 -7.72
C VAL A 97 7.68 -7.81 -6.88
N SER A 98 7.46 -7.61 -5.58
CA SER A 98 8.53 -7.26 -4.64
C SER A 98 8.48 -8.19 -3.44
N LEU A 99 9.66 -8.66 -3.01
CA LEU A 99 9.87 -9.47 -1.83
C LEU A 99 10.96 -8.82 -0.98
N SER A 100 10.70 -8.66 0.31
CA SER A 100 11.66 -8.15 1.28
C SER A 100 11.64 -9.03 2.52
N ILE A 101 12.82 -9.45 2.96
CA ILE A 101 13.00 -10.27 4.16
C ILE A 101 14.05 -9.58 5.01
N LYS A 102 13.69 -9.18 6.23
CA LYS A 102 14.65 -8.70 7.21
C LYS A 102 15.18 -9.89 8.03
N PRO A 103 16.47 -10.26 7.90
CA PRO A 103 17.07 -11.26 8.78
C PRO A 103 17.10 -10.75 10.23
N ARG A 104 17.00 -11.68 11.17
CA ARG A 104 17.08 -11.41 12.62
C ARG A 104 18.53 -11.33 13.07
#